data_AF-A0A2A4RVW2-F1
#
_entry.id   AF-A0A2A4RVW2-F1
#
_cell.length_a   1.000
_cell.length_b   1.000
_cell.length_c   1.000
_cell.angle_alpha   90.00
_cell.angle_beta   90.00
_cell.angle_gamma   90.00
#
_symmetry.space_group_name_H-M   'P 1'
#
loop_
_entity.id
_entity.type
_entity.pdbx_description
1 polymer ?
#
loop_
_entity_poly.entity_id
_entity_poly.type
_entity_poly.pdbx_seq_one_letter_code
_entity_poly.pdbx_strand_id
1 'polypeptide(L)'
;MTAQSATPPSNSPADQGKKSAKPTSLVIKFEDNALLTELFGEHGRNLARIEQGLNVEATSRGNELILTGKKRARAQAEVVIRGLYERLKNGLEISVGEVDAAIRMSDAPDALRTKKPGTEGGLQIITRKRLIGPRSATQGDYIDALQNQELVFGVGPAGTGKTYLAVAMAVSMFLQRRVERIILSRPAVEAGEHLGFLPGDMRDKIDPYLRPLYDALHDTLPGEDVQKYLESGEIEVAPLAFMRGRTLANSYIILDEAQNCTPVQMKMFLTRLGENGRMAITGDPSQVDLPMGAKSGLRDALEVLKGVPGVGTVNFSEADVVRHPLVTKIVKAYGVRDRDMLDRAAERRKKVENEKKMQDQNER
;
A
#
# COMPACT_ATOMS: atom_id res chain seq x y z
N MET A 1 -33.79 -90.89 7.68
CA MET A 1 -34.22 -89.55 8.16
C MET A 1 -32.97 -88.69 8.28
N THR A 2 -32.89 -87.59 7.50
CA THR A 2 -32.24 -86.27 7.80
C THR A 2 -30.83 -86.24 8.44
N ALA A 3 -29.84 -85.42 8.05
CA ALA A 3 -29.59 -84.34 7.09
C ALA A 3 -28.04 -84.08 7.17
N GLN A 4 -27.32 -83.77 6.08
CA GLN A 4 -26.68 -82.46 5.77
C GLN A 4 -26.31 -81.59 6.99
N SER A 5 -25.21 -80.84 7.08
CA SER A 5 -24.05 -80.50 6.23
C SER A 5 -23.20 -79.48 7.04
N ALA A 6 -22.04 -79.09 6.48
CA ALA A 6 -21.31 -77.83 6.72
C ALA A 6 -20.27 -77.76 7.86
N THR A 7 -19.00 -77.82 7.45
CA THR A 7 -17.82 -77.27 8.11
C THR A 7 -17.85 -75.73 8.11
N PRO A 8 -17.49 -75.05 9.22
CA PRO A 8 -17.11 -73.63 9.19
C PRO A 8 -15.57 -73.47 9.10
N PRO A 9 -15.07 -72.42 8.40
CA PRO A 9 -13.64 -72.16 8.26
C PRO A 9 -13.08 -71.24 9.34
N SER A 10 -11.75 -71.22 9.34
CA SER A 10 -10.77 -70.57 10.21
C SER A 10 -10.96 -69.07 10.46
N ASN A 11 -10.69 -68.70 11.71
CA ASN A 11 -10.62 -67.35 12.25
C ASN A 11 -9.24 -66.72 11.93
N SER A 12 -9.21 -65.56 11.26
CA SER A 12 -8.06 -64.65 11.22
C SER A 12 -8.55 -63.20 11.39
N PRO A 13 -7.87 -62.35 12.18
CA PRO A 13 -8.43 -61.08 12.63
C PRO A 13 -8.31 -59.97 11.59
N ALA A 14 -9.29 -59.07 11.64
CA ALA A 14 -9.46 -57.91 10.79
C ALA A 14 -8.22 -56.98 10.75
N ASP A 15 -7.74 -56.73 9.54
CA ASP A 15 -6.93 -55.58 9.18
C ASP A 15 -7.81 -54.31 9.25
N GLN A 16 -7.62 -53.51 10.31
CA GLN A 16 -8.27 -52.21 10.45
C GLN A 16 -7.65 -51.24 9.45
N GLY A 17 -8.26 -51.16 8.27
CA GLY A 17 -7.98 -50.13 7.28
C GLY A 17 -8.04 -48.73 7.88
N LYS A 18 -6.88 -48.06 7.91
CA LYS A 18 -6.76 -46.61 8.05
C LYS A 18 -7.71 -45.95 7.05
N LYS A 19 -8.81 -45.35 7.53
CA LYS A 19 -9.63 -44.43 6.74
C LYS A 19 -8.75 -43.26 6.32
N SER A 20 -8.26 -43.28 5.09
CA SER A 20 -7.68 -42.10 4.45
C SER A 20 -8.79 -41.07 4.33
N ALA A 21 -8.62 -39.94 5.02
CA ALA A 21 -9.51 -38.79 4.86
C ALA A 21 -9.43 -38.37 3.38
N LYS A 22 -10.55 -38.45 2.65
CA LYS A 22 -10.62 -37.93 1.27
C LYS A 22 -10.12 -36.48 1.29
N PRO A 23 -9.12 -36.11 0.48
CA PRO A 23 -8.70 -34.72 0.38
C PRO A 23 -9.91 -33.92 -0.08
N THR A 24 -10.43 -33.08 0.81
CA THR A 24 -11.61 -32.27 0.52
C THR A 24 -11.15 -31.24 -0.51
N SER A 25 -11.63 -31.34 -1.75
CA SER A 25 -11.40 -30.35 -2.81
C SER A 25 -12.52 -29.32 -2.83
N LEU A 26 -12.25 -28.14 -3.39
CA LEU A 26 -13.24 -27.09 -3.67
C LEU A 26 -13.26 -26.88 -5.18
N VAL A 27 -14.43 -26.86 -5.81
CA VAL A 27 -14.56 -26.70 -7.27
C VAL A 27 -15.18 -25.34 -7.55
N ILE A 28 -14.51 -24.54 -8.37
CA ILE A 28 -14.98 -23.24 -8.85
C ILE A 28 -15.31 -23.39 -10.33
N LYS A 29 -16.52 -22.96 -10.73
CA LYS A 29 -16.97 -22.97 -12.13
C LYS A 29 -16.96 -21.56 -12.69
N PHE A 30 -16.58 -21.45 -13.96
CA PHE A 30 -16.52 -20.20 -14.70
C PHE A 30 -17.38 -20.28 -15.96
N GLU A 31 -17.84 -19.12 -16.41
CA GLU A 31 -18.74 -19.00 -17.55
C GLU A 31 -17.96 -18.79 -18.87
N ASP A 32 -16.82 -18.12 -18.79
CA ASP A 32 -15.99 -17.74 -19.93
C ASP A 32 -14.56 -18.30 -19.79
N ASN A 33 -14.20 -19.19 -20.72
CA ASN A 33 -12.89 -19.84 -20.79
C ASN A 33 -11.77 -18.92 -21.30
N ALA A 34 -12.10 -17.86 -22.05
CA ALA A 34 -11.11 -16.89 -22.52
C ALA A 34 -10.57 -16.09 -21.32
N LEU A 35 -11.48 -15.58 -20.48
CA LEU A 35 -11.10 -14.90 -19.24
C LEU A 35 -10.38 -15.83 -18.27
N LEU A 36 -10.72 -17.13 -18.26
CA LEU A 36 -10.02 -18.12 -17.45
C LEU A 36 -8.54 -18.25 -17.86
N THR A 37 -8.28 -18.25 -19.17
CA THR A 37 -6.92 -18.35 -19.74
C THR A 37 -6.11 -17.11 -19.36
N GLU A 38 -6.73 -15.93 -19.45
CA GLU A 38 -6.11 -14.68 -19.02
C GLU A 38 -5.84 -14.64 -17.51
N LEU A 39 -6.78 -15.15 -16.70
CA LEU A 39 -6.63 -15.27 -15.26
C LEU A 39 -5.43 -16.12 -14.87
N PHE A 40 -5.25 -17.27 -15.53
CA PHE A 40 -4.09 -18.13 -15.30
C PHE A 40 -2.77 -17.48 -15.74
N GLY A 41 -2.86 -16.57 -16.71
CA GLY A 41 -1.74 -15.85 -17.28
C GLY A 41 -0.87 -16.73 -18.18
N GLU A 42 0.06 -16.11 -18.90
CA GLU A 42 1.00 -16.81 -19.77
C GLU A 42 1.72 -17.94 -19.02
N HIS A 43 1.67 -19.15 -19.59
CA HIS A 43 2.22 -20.37 -19.00
C HIS A 43 1.74 -20.68 -17.57
N GLY A 44 0.56 -20.19 -17.16
CA GLY A 44 0.00 -20.43 -15.83
C GLY A 44 0.67 -19.63 -14.71
N ARG A 45 1.43 -18.58 -15.05
CA ARG A 45 2.24 -17.80 -14.08
C ARG A 45 1.42 -17.21 -12.92
N ASN A 46 0.19 -16.76 -13.18
CA ASN A 46 -0.65 -16.15 -12.15
C ASN A 46 -1.21 -17.24 -11.23
N LEU A 47 -1.61 -18.39 -11.80
CA LEU A 47 -2.12 -19.52 -11.02
C LEU A 47 -1.03 -20.08 -10.10
N ALA A 48 0.18 -20.32 -10.63
CA ALA A 48 1.34 -20.76 -9.86
C ALA A 48 1.67 -19.79 -8.70
N ARG A 49 1.48 -18.49 -8.92
CA ARG A 49 1.69 -17.46 -7.90
C ARG A 49 0.64 -17.51 -6.79
N ILE A 50 -0.63 -17.77 -7.13
CA ILE A 50 -1.71 -17.96 -6.15
C ILE A 50 -1.48 -19.24 -5.34
N GLU A 51 -1.10 -20.34 -6.00
CA GLU A 51 -0.74 -21.61 -5.37
C GLU A 51 0.36 -21.43 -4.33
N GLN A 52 1.47 -20.80 -4.72
CA GLN A 52 2.60 -20.51 -3.83
C GLN A 52 2.21 -19.55 -2.69
N GLY A 53 1.45 -18.50 -2.99
CA GLY A 53 1.09 -17.48 -2.02
C GLY A 53 0.12 -17.96 -0.93
N LEU A 54 -0.76 -18.92 -1.27
CA LEU A 54 -1.78 -19.43 -0.35
C LEU A 54 -1.54 -20.87 0.10
N ASN A 55 -0.52 -21.54 -0.43
CA ASN A 55 -0.20 -22.93 -0.16
C ASN A 55 -1.40 -23.86 -0.49
N VAL A 56 -1.90 -23.72 -1.72
CA VAL A 56 -2.94 -24.55 -2.33
C VAL A 56 -2.43 -25.14 -3.64
N GLU A 57 -3.02 -26.24 -4.06
CA GLU A 57 -2.83 -26.80 -5.40
C GLU A 57 -4.11 -26.53 -6.21
N ALA A 58 -3.95 -26.15 -7.48
CA ALA A 58 -5.02 -25.78 -8.37
C ALA A 58 -4.91 -26.56 -9.69
N THR A 59 -5.91 -27.37 -9.99
CA THR A 59 -6.00 -28.12 -11.25
C THR A 59 -7.13 -27.57 -12.10
N SER A 60 -6.81 -27.12 -13.32
CA SER A 60 -7.82 -26.69 -14.29
C SER A 60 -8.34 -27.88 -15.10
N ARG A 61 -9.65 -27.98 -15.27
CA ARG A 61 -10.32 -28.97 -16.13
C ARG A 61 -11.51 -28.33 -16.84
N GLY A 62 -11.32 -27.96 -18.10
CA GLY A 62 -12.36 -27.27 -18.88
C GLY A 62 -12.64 -25.88 -18.31
N ASN A 63 -13.88 -25.64 -17.90
CA ASN A 63 -14.32 -24.41 -17.23
C ASN A 63 -14.36 -24.52 -15.70
N GLU A 64 -13.78 -25.58 -15.14
CA GLU A 64 -13.72 -25.82 -13.71
C GLU A 64 -12.29 -25.72 -13.20
N LEU A 65 -12.12 -25.10 -12.02
CA LEU A 65 -10.87 -25.06 -11.28
C LEU A 65 -11.06 -25.81 -9.97
N ILE A 66 -10.24 -26.82 -9.75
CA ILE A 66 -10.28 -27.67 -8.55
C ILE A 66 -9.14 -27.23 -7.63
N LEU A 67 -9.49 -26.79 -6.42
CA LEU A 67 -8.55 -26.38 -5.39
C LEU A 67 -8.42 -27.45 -4.30
N THR A 68 -7.19 -27.86 -4.01
CA THR A 68 -6.82 -28.78 -2.93
C THR A 68 -5.92 -28.09 -1.92
N GLY A 69 -6.06 -28.46 -0.63
CA GLY A 69 -5.31 -27.85 0.47
C GLY A 69 -6.14 -27.63 1.73
N LYS A 70 -5.57 -26.87 2.69
CA LYS A 70 -6.24 -26.55 3.96
C LYS A 70 -7.54 -25.76 3.72
N LYS A 71 -8.55 -25.96 4.57
CA LYS A 71 -9.88 -25.31 4.42
C LYS A 71 -9.80 -23.79 4.29
N ARG A 72 -9.03 -23.12 5.16
CA ARG A 72 -8.82 -21.66 5.12
C ARG A 72 -8.14 -21.21 3.83
N ALA A 73 -7.06 -21.89 3.44
CA ALA A 73 -6.31 -21.59 2.22
C ALA A 73 -7.16 -21.72 0.96
N ARG A 74 -8.00 -22.78 0.86
CA ARG A 74 -8.95 -22.95 -0.25
C ARG A 74 -10.00 -21.83 -0.32
N ALA A 75 -10.56 -21.43 0.83
CA ALA A 75 -11.51 -20.33 0.89
C ALA A 75 -10.86 -18.98 0.48
N GLN A 76 -9.61 -18.74 0.89
CA GLN A 76 -8.85 -17.57 0.48
C GLN A 76 -8.57 -17.59 -1.03
N ALA A 77 -8.14 -18.72 -1.56
CA ALA A 77 -7.88 -18.89 -2.98
C ALA A 77 -9.15 -18.68 -3.82
N GLU A 78 -10.30 -19.17 -3.36
CA GLU A 78 -11.58 -18.90 -4.01
C GLU A 78 -11.89 -17.40 -4.07
N VAL A 79 -11.72 -16.67 -2.97
CA VAL A 79 -11.95 -15.22 -2.94
C VAL A 79 -11.01 -14.50 -3.92
N VAL A 80 -9.73 -14.86 -3.94
CA VAL A 80 -8.73 -14.28 -4.87
C VAL A 80 -9.11 -14.55 -6.32
N ILE A 81 -9.37 -15.81 -6.66
CA ILE A 81 -9.65 -16.24 -8.03
C ILE A 81 -10.96 -15.60 -8.53
N ARG A 82 -12.03 -15.60 -7.72
CA ARG A 82 -13.28 -14.94 -8.11
C ARG A 82 -13.11 -13.43 -8.26
N GLY A 83 -12.37 -12.77 -7.36
CA GLY A 83 -12.10 -11.34 -7.45
C GLY A 83 -11.31 -10.96 -8.72
N LEU A 84 -10.29 -11.74 -9.07
CA LEU A 84 -9.52 -11.55 -10.31
C LEU A 84 -10.37 -11.85 -11.55
N TYR A 85 -11.25 -12.84 -11.50
CA TYR A 85 -12.15 -13.17 -12.60
C TYR A 85 -13.18 -12.05 -12.85
N GLU A 86 -13.78 -11.50 -11.78
CA GLU A 86 -14.68 -10.34 -11.89
C GLU A 86 -13.95 -9.09 -12.41
N ARG A 87 -12.68 -8.90 -12.04
CA ARG A 87 -11.85 -7.83 -12.60
C ARG A 87 -11.74 -7.95 -14.13
N LEU A 88 -11.45 -9.14 -14.64
CA LEU A 88 -11.40 -9.41 -16.08
C LEU A 88 -12.75 -9.21 -16.77
N LYS A 89 -13.85 -9.66 -16.15
CA LYS A 89 -15.22 -9.43 -16.67
C LYS A 89 -15.54 -7.94 -16.87
N ASN A 90 -14.95 -7.07 -16.05
CA ASN A 90 -15.07 -5.62 -16.17
C ASN A 90 -14.07 -5.00 -17.17
N GLY A 91 -13.37 -5.82 -17.97
CA GLY A 91 -12.41 -5.37 -18.99
C GLY A 91 -11.08 -4.87 -18.42
N LEU A 92 -10.75 -5.22 -17.17
CA LEU A 92 -9.54 -4.76 -16.50
C LEU A 92 -8.43 -5.81 -16.57
N GLU A 93 -7.23 -5.41 -16.97
CA GLU A 93 -6.08 -6.31 -17.03
C GLU A 93 -5.62 -6.79 -15.64
N ILE A 94 -5.05 -8.00 -15.61
CA ILE A 94 -4.37 -8.56 -14.44
C ILE A 94 -2.85 -8.46 -14.61
N SER A 95 -2.23 -7.62 -13.78
CA SER A 95 -0.77 -7.61 -13.62
C SER A 95 -0.33 -8.50 -12.46
N VAL A 96 0.96 -8.85 -12.43
CA VAL A 96 1.58 -9.57 -11.30
C VAL A 96 1.33 -8.88 -9.96
N GLY A 97 1.35 -7.54 -9.95
CA GLY A 97 1.08 -6.74 -8.75
C GLY A 97 -0.38 -6.83 -8.27
N GLU A 98 -1.33 -7.02 -9.19
CA GLU A 98 -2.75 -7.21 -8.85
C GLU A 98 -2.99 -8.60 -8.25
N VAL A 99 -2.29 -9.63 -8.74
CA VAL A 99 -2.32 -10.97 -8.15
C VAL A 99 -1.77 -10.94 -6.72
N ASP A 100 -0.61 -10.30 -6.52
CA ASP A 100 -0.02 -10.14 -5.18
C ASP A 100 -0.93 -9.37 -4.22
N ALA A 101 -1.59 -8.32 -4.71
CA ALA A 101 -2.54 -7.53 -3.95
C ALA A 101 -3.75 -8.37 -3.52
N ALA A 102 -4.36 -9.12 -4.45
CA ALA A 102 -5.49 -9.99 -4.17
C ALA A 102 -5.14 -11.05 -3.11
N ILE A 103 -3.96 -11.69 -3.23
CA ILE A 103 -3.45 -12.65 -2.23
C ILE A 103 -3.31 -11.98 -0.86
N ARG A 104 -2.66 -10.81 -0.78
CA ARG A 104 -2.46 -10.09 0.49
C ARG A 104 -3.80 -9.71 1.14
N MET A 105 -4.74 -9.21 0.35
CA MET A 105 -6.07 -8.81 0.84
C MET A 105 -6.94 -10.00 1.25
N SER A 106 -6.65 -11.20 0.77
CA SER A 106 -7.38 -12.41 1.15
C SER A 106 -7.11 -12.87 2.59
N ASP A 107 -6.02 -12.40 3.22
CA ASP A 107 -5.64 -12.75 4.58
C ASP A 107 -6.06 -11.71 5.64
N ALA A 108 -6.61 -10.56 5.20
CA ALA A 108 -7.15 -9.55 6.10
C ALA A 108 -8.41 -10.09 6.84
N PRO A 109 -8.56 -9.82 8.16
CA PRO A 109 -9.75 -10.23 8.93
C PRO A 109 -11.06 -9.81 8.27
N ASP A 110 -12.11 -10.65 8.34
CA ASP A 110 -13.43 -10.41 7.70
C ASP A 110 -14.07 -9.05 8.05
N ALA A 111 -13.74 -8.44 9.19
CA ALA A 111 -14.17 -7.10 9.57
C ALA A 111 -13.72 -5.99 8.58
N LEU A 112 -12.66 -6.23 7.81
CA LEU A 112 -12.18 -5.34 6.74
C LEU A 112 -12.84 -5.64 5.37
N ARG A 113 -13.52 -6.78 5.23
CA ARG A 113 -14.29 -7.15 4.03
C ARG A 113 -15.75 -6.67 4.08
N THR A 114 -16.25 -6.30 5.26
CA THR A 114 -17.66 -5.94 5.48
C THR A 114 -18.05 -4.51 5.11
N LYS A 115 -17.12 -3.64 4.70
CA LYS A 115 -17.51 -2.47 3.92
C LYS A 115 -17.85 -2.96 2.51
N LYS A 116 -19.12 -3.33 2.31
CA LYS A 116 -19.72 -3.25 0.96
C LYS A 116 -19.29 -1.89 0.39
N PRO A 117 -18.76 -1.81 -0.84
CA PRO A 117 -18.50 -0.53 -1.48
C PRO A 117 -19.79 0.28 -1.40
N GLY A 118 -19.78 1.31 -0.56
CA GLY A 118 -20.90 2.23 -0.48
C GLY A 118 -20.98 2.93 -1.82
N THR A 119 -22.13 2.77 -2.49
CA THR A 119 -22.64 3.62 -3.56
C THR A 119 -21.73 3.82 -4.78
N GLU A 120 -22.04 3.10 -5.85
CA GLU A 120 -21.75 3.44 -7.26
C GLU A 120 -20.33 3.96 -7.56
N GLY A 121 -19.38 3.03 -7.54
CA GLY A 121 -17.97 3.28 -7.89
C GLY A 121 -17.09 2.56 -6.90
N GLY A 122 -16.50 1.42 -7.30
CA GLY A 122 -15.63 0.65 -6.41
C GLY A 122 -14.46 1.49 -5.87
N LEU A 123 -13.69 0.93 -4.93
CA LEU A 123 -12.45 1.51 -4.37
C LEU A 123 -11.33 1.75 -5.42
N GLN A 124 -11.65 1.74 -6.71
CA GLN A 124 -10.72 1.92 -7.80
C GLN A 124 -10.72 3.39 -8.23
N ILE A 125 -9.52 3.94 -8.32
CA ILE A 125 -9.29 5.28 -8.86
C ILE A 125 -9.12 5.15 -10.37
N ILE A 126 -10.02 5.78 -11.11
CA ILE A 126 -9.97 5.82 -12.58
C ILE A 126 -9.10 7.00 -13.01
N THR A 127 -8.08 6.71 -13.81
CA THR A 127 -7.23 7.71 -14.45
C THR A 127 -7.18 7.45 -15.96
N ARG A 128 -6.61 8.38 -16.75
CA ARG A 128 -6.51 8.19 -18.21
C ARG A 128 -5.56 7.07 -18.61
N LYS A 129 -4.54 6.76 -17.79
CA LYS A 129 -3.56 5.70 -18.08
C LYS A 129 -3.96 4.34 -17.56
N ARG A 130 -4.56 4.26 -16.36
CA ARG A 130 -4.88 2.99 -15.71
C ARG A 130 -5.94 3.12 -14.62
N LEU A 131 -6.59 2.02 -14.30
CA LEU A 131 -7.32 1.88 -13.03
C LEU A 131 -6.37 1.48 -11.91
N ILE A 132 -6.43 2.23 -10.80
CA ILE A 132 -5.57 2.07 -9.63
C ILE A 132 -6.45 1.55 -8.49
N GLY A 133 -6.25 0.30 -8.10
CA GLY A 133 -6.93 -0.31 -6.94
C GLY A 133 -6.05 -0.33 -5.68
N PRO A 134 -6.66 -0.48 -4.50
CA PRO A 134 -5.92 -0.69 -3.27
C PRO A 134 -5.19 -2.04 -3.29
N ARG A 135 -4.01 -2.08 -2.69
CA ARG A 135 -3.17 -3.28 -2.55
C ARG A 135 -3.01 -3.72 -1.09
N SER A 136 -3.65 -3.02 -0.17
CA SER A 136 -3.87 -3.40 1.23
C SER A 136 -5.22 -2.86 1.70
N ALA A 137 -5.76 -3.39 2.80
CA ALA A 137 -7.00 -2.89 3.37
C ALA A 137 -6.89 -1.41 3.78
N THR A 138 -5.77 -1.01 4.39
CA THR A 138 -5.48 0.37 4.77
C THR A 138 -5.42 1.31 3.57
N GLN A 139 -4.89 0.86 2.42
CA GLN A 139 -4.99 1.63 1.18
C GLN A 139 -6.44 1.83 0.74
N GLY A 140 -7.30 0.82 0.93
CA GLY A 140 -8.74 0.93 0.66
C GLY A 140 -9.40 1.99 1.56
N ASP A 141 -9.14 1.95 2.86
CA ASP A 141 -9.64 2.96 3.80
C ASP A 141 -9.12 4.36 3.48
N TYR A 142 -7.87 4.47 3.00
CA TYR A 142 -7.30 5.75 2.58
C TYR A 142 -7.97 6.30 1.31
N ILE A 143 -8.23 5.46 0.31
CA ILE A 143 -8.96 5.87 -0.90
C ILE A 143 -10.37 6.34 -0.55
N ASP A 144 -11.07 5.60 0.31
CA ASP A 144 -12.40 5.95 0.83
C ASP A 144 -12.38 7.32 1.55
N ALA A 145 -11.40 7.52 2.44
CA ALA A 145 -11.20 8.80 3.13
C ALA A 145 -10.96 9.95 2.15
N LEU A 146 -10.02 9.79 1.20
CA LEU A 146 -9.71 10.82 0.18
C LEU A 146 -10.94 11.17 -0.68
N GLN A 147 -11.81 10.20 -0.95
CA GLN A 147 -13.03 10.40 -1.73
C GLN A 147 -14.12 11.17 -0.95
N ASN A 148 -14.18 10.98 0.36
CA ASN A 148 -15.35 11.37 1.16
C ASN A 148 -15.09 12.50 2.16
N GLN A 149 -13.83 12.84 2.47
CA GLN A 149 -13.48 13.88 3.44
C GLN A 149 -12.77 15.07 2.80
N GLU A 150 -12.84 16.23 3.46
CA GLU A 150 -12.26 17.49 2.97
C GLU A 150 -10.76 17.57 3.25
N LEU A 151 -10.32 17.09 4.42
CA LEU A 151 -8.92 17.03 4.81
C LEU A 151 -8.57 15.61 5.25
N VAL A 152 -7.55 15.00 4.65
CA VAL A 152 -7.12 13.64 5.00
C VAL A 152 -5.63 13.58 5.26
N PHE A 153 -5.24 13.03 6.40
CA PHE A 153 -3.88 12.70 6.73
C PHE A 153 -3.56 11.25 6.37
N GLY A 154 -2.64 11.04 5.44
CA GLY A 154 -2.04 9.73 5.13
C GLY A 154 -0.69 9.61 5.82
N VAL A 155 -0.62 8.86 6.92
CA VAL A 155 0.54 8.85 7.83
C VAL A 155 1.18 7.48 7.85
N GLY A 156 2.48 7.36 7.63
CA GLY A 156 3.20 6.10 7.83
C GLY A 156 4.38 5.88 6.87
N PRO A 157 4.94 4.67 6.82
CA PRO A 157 6.23 4.40 6.17
C PRO A 157 6.31 4.75 4.69
N ALA A 158 7.53 4.91 4.18
CA ALA A 158 7.78 5.04 2.75
C ALA A 158 7.43 3.74 1.99
N GLY A 159 6.81 3.87 0.82
CA GLY A 159 6.40 2.73 -0.01
C GLY A 159 5.03 2.13 0.32
N THR A 160 4.25 2.77 1.20
CA THR A 160 2.84 2.41 1.47
C THR A 160 1.86 3.00 0.45
N GLY A 161 2.34 3.84 -0.47
CA GLY A 161 1.54 4.43 -1.53
C GLY A 161 0.75 5.70 -1.16
N LYS A 162 0.91 6.23 0.06
CA LYS A 162 0.17 7.41 0.57
C LYS A 162 0.16 8.61 -0.38
N THR A 163 1.33 9.02 -0.90
CA THR A 163 1.43 10.17 -1.82
C THR A 163 0.89 9.81 -3.19
N TYR A 164 1.25 8.62 -3.70
CA TYR A 164 0.81 8.14 -5.01
C TYR A 164 -0.73 8.06 -5.11
N LEU A 165 -1.39 7.48 -4.10
CA LEU A 165 -2.84 7.35 -4.06
C LEU A 165 -3.54 8.72 -3.92
N ALA A 166 -2.95 9.66 -3.18
CA ALA A 166 -3.46 11.02 -3.10
C ALA A 166 -3.43 11.73 -4.47
N VAL A 167 -2.28 11.66 -5.18
CA VAL A 167 -2.14 12.24 -6.53
C VAL A 167 -3.11 11.58 -7.51
N ALA A 168 -3.22 10.25 -7.48
CA ALA A 168 -4.17 9.52 -8.31
C ALA A 168 -5.62 9.96 -8.05
N MET A 169 -6.02 10.12 -6.78
CA MET A 169 -7.36 10.60 -6.43
C MET A 169 -7.60 12.03 -6.92
N ALA A 170 -6.61 12.93 -6.74
CA ALA A 170 -6.68 14.30 -7.22
C ALA A 170 -6.91 14.37 -8.74
N VAL A 171 -6.15 13.58 -9.50
CA VAL A 171 -6.30 13.46 -10.96
C VAL A 171 -7.68 12.91 -11.31
N SER A 172 -8.17 11.90 -10.62
CA SER A 172 -9.50 11.33 -10.87
C SER A 172 -10.61 12.36 -10.66
N MET A 173 -10.56 13.10 -9.55
CA MET A 173 -11.53 14.16 -9.25
C MET A 173 -11.45 15.33 -10.25
N PHE A 174 -10.24 15.69 -10.69
CA PHE A 174 -10.02 16.71 -11.71
C PHE A 174 -10.62 16.30 -13.05
N LEU A 175 -10.38 15.06 -13.50
CA LEU A 175 -10.96 14.53 -14.74
C LEU A 175 -12.49 14.44 -14.68
N GLN A 176 -13.06 14.17 -13.51
CA GLN A 176 -14.50 14.18 -13.24
C GLN A 176 -15.07 15.60 -13.03
N ARG A 177 -14.25 16.65 -13.15
CA ARG A 177 -14.62 18.06 -12.90
C ARG A 177 -15.20 18.32 -11.51
N ARG A 178 -14.83 17.50 -10.52
CA ARG A 178 -15.16 17.72 -9.10
C ARG A 178 -14.27 18.78 -8.46
N VAL A 179 -13.08 18.98 -9.04
CA VAL A 179 -12.16 20.08 -8.75
C VAL A 179 -11.67 20.64 -10.07
N GLU A 180 -11.30 21.91 -10.06
CA GLU A 180 -10.82 22.64 -11.24
C GLU A 180 -9.29 22.70 -11.30
N ARG A 181 -8.61 22.50 -10.16
CA ARG A 181 -7.14 22.54 -10.10
C ARG A 181 -6.56 21.48 -9.18
N ILE A 182 -5.31 21.11 -9.44
CA ILE A 182 -4.48 20.27 -8.57
C ILE A 182 -3.26 21.06 -8.15
N ILE A 183 -2.97 21.11 -6.85
CA ILE A 183 -1.79 21.80 -6.31
C ILE A 183 -0.98 20.79 -5.50
N LEU A 184 0.20 20.46 -5.99
CA LEU A 184 1.13 19.54 -5.33
C LEU A 184 2.26 20.34 -4.70
N SER A 185 2.49 20.13 -3.42
CA SER A 185 3.50 20.86 -2.67
C SER A 185 4.32 19.95 -1.78
N ARG A 186 5.57 20.36 -1.55
CA ARG A 186 6.52 19.69 -0.66
C ARG A 186 7.32 20.77 0.08
N PRO A 187 7.61 20.61 1.39
CA PRO A 187 8.53 21.50 2.07
C PRO A 187 9.93 21.39 1.46
N ALA A 188 10.60 22.53 1.28
CA ALA A 188 12.02 22.51 0.97
C ALA A 188 12.78 22.15 2.26
N VAL A 189 13.54 21.06 2.22
CA VAL A 189 14.34 20.59 3.34
C VAL A 189 15.74 20.37 2.82
N GLU A 190 16.71 20.97 3.48
CA GLU A 190 18.12 20.77 3.17
C GLU A 190 18.54 19.39 3.67
N ALA A 191 18.27 18.35 2.87
CA ALA A 191 18.66 16.98 3.19
C ALA A 191 20.17 16.80 2.96
N GLY A 192 20.98 17.41 3.83
CA GLY A 192 22.44 17.21 3.90
C GLY A 192 23.28 18.02 2.92
N GLU A 193 22.71 18.65 1.89
CA GLU A 193 23.38 19.63 1.05
C GLU A 193 22.63 20.97 1.13
N HIS A 194 23.34 22.06 1.43
CA HIS A 194 22.71 23.38 1.42
C HIS A 194 22.21 23.67 0.00
N LEU A 195 20.92 24.03 -0.13
CA LEU A 195 20.28 24.34 -1.41
C LEU A 195 21.07 25.40 -2.23
N GLY A 196 21.93 26.18 -1.55
CA GLY A 196 22.87 27.13 -2.15
C GLY A 196 23.90 26.54 -3.14
N PHE A 197 24.22 25.24 -3.09
CA PHE A 197 25.33 24.64 -3.88
C PHE A 197 24.96 24.07 -5.25
N LEU A 198 23.68 23.87 -5.56
CA LEU A 198 23.28 23.44 -6.92
C LEU A 198 23.41 24.63 -7.90
N PRO A 199 24.14 24.51 -9.03
CA PRO A 199 24.17 25.57 -10.05
C PRO A 199 22.80 25.66 -10.76
N GLY A 200 22.39 26.87 -11.17
CA GLY A 200 21.12 27.12 -11.86
C GLY A 200 20.17 28.07 -11.12
N ASP A 201 19.01 28.32 -11.72
CA ASP A 201 17.98 29.19 -11.14
C ASP A 201 17.30 28.49 -9.95
N MET A 202 16.63 29.24 -9.07
CA MET A 202 15.97 28.68 -7.88
C MET A 202 15.00 27.53 -8.18
N ARG A 203 14.41 27.50 -9.38
CA ARG A 203 13.58 26.36 -9.85
C ARG A 203 14.41 25.10 -10.07
N ASP A 204 15.52 25.20 -10.81
CA ASP A 204 16.40 24.07 -11.13
C ASP A 204 16.95 23.37 -9.87
N LYS A 205 17.12 24.13 -8.79
CA LYS A 205 17.59 23.60 -7.50
C LYS A 205 16.51 22.84 -6.73
N ILE A 206 15.25 23.18 -6.93
CA ILE A 206 14.11 22.62 -6.17
C ILE A 206 13.46 21.46 -6.94
N ASP A 207 13.50 21.48 -8.27
CA ASP A 207 12.92 20.46 -9.14
C ASP A 207 13.29 19.01 -8.78
N PRO A 208 14.55 18.67 -8.37
CA PRO A 208 14.88 17.32 -7.94
C PRO A 208 14.02 16.81 -6.76
N TYR A 209 13.65 17.68 -5.82
CA TYR A 209 12.83 17.32 -4.65
C TYR A 209 11.36 17.13 -5.01
N LEU A 210 10.89 17.79 -6.07
CA LEU A 210 9.53 17.71 -6.56
C LEU A 210 9.33 16.58 -7.59
N ARG A 211 10.42 16.00 -8.11
CA ARG A 211 10.40 14.92 -9.12
C ARG A 211 9.44 13.76 -8.79
N PRO A 212 9.37 13.23 -7.55
CA PRO A 212 8.43 12.15 -7.23
C PRO A 212 6.95 12.52 -7.47
N LEU A 213 6.60 13.81 -7.38
CA LEU A 213 5.25 14.30 -7.66
C LEU A 213 4.98 14.34 -9.17
N TYR A 214 5.97 14.75 -9.97
CA TYR A 214 5.89 14.68 -11.44
C TYR A 214 5.78 13.24 -11.93
N ASP A 215 6.55 12.32 -11.34
CA ASP A 215 6.49 10.89 -11.69
C ASP A 215 5.08 10.33 -11.42
N ALA A 216 4.46 10.67 -10.28
CA ALA A 216 3.10 10.26 -9.96
C ALA A 216 2.05 10.84 -10.94
N LEU A 217 2.23 12.08 -11.42
CA LEU A 217 1.40 12.66 -12.47
C LEU A 217 1.56 11.92 -13.79
N HIS A 218 2.80 11.65 -14.20
CA HIS A 218 3.08 10.88 -15.43
C HIS A 218 2.58 9.44 -15.35
N ASP A 219 2.45 8.85 -14.17
CA ASP A 219 1.84 7.53 -14.00
C ASP A 219 0.31 7.54 -14.14
N THR A 220 -0.33 8.70 -14.01
CA THR A 220 -1.80 8.84 -13.97
C THR A 220 -2.37 9.54 -15.21
N LEU A 221 -1.57 10.36 -15.89
CA LEU A 221 -1.94 11.10 -17.11
C LEU A 221 -0.95 10.85 -18.26
N PRO A 222 -1.42 10.90 -19.52
CA PRO A 222 -0.58 11.04 -20.71
C PRO A 222 0.43 12.19 -20.57
N GLY A 223 1.63 12.04 -21.13
CA GLY A 223 2.69 13.06 -20.98
C GLY A 223 2.31 14.42 -21.56
N GLU A 224 1.64 14.41 -22.71
CA GLU A 224 1.09 15.61 -23.36
C GLU A 224 0.05 16.34 -22.50
N ASP A 225 -0.81 15.60 -21.79
CA ASP A 225 -1.79 16.16 -20.86
C ASP A 225 -1.10 16.79 -19.66
N VAL A 226 -0.11 16.12 -19.07
CA VAL A 226 0.65 16.66 -17.93
C VAL A 226 1.29 18.01 -18.31
N GLN A 227 1.97 18.07 -19.46
CA GLN A 227 2.58 19.32 -19.92
C GLN A 227 1.53 20.41 -20.13
N LYS A 228 0.46 20.10 -20.86
CA LYS A 228 -0.64 21.04 -21.11
C LYS A 228 -1.24 21.61 -19.82
N TYR A 229 -1.52 20.75 -18.84
CA TYR A 229 -2.14 21.17 -17.57
C TYR A 229 -1.18 21.93 -16.65
N LEU A 230 0.12 21.65 -16.72
CA LEU A 230 1.14 22.44 -16.04
C LEU A 230 1.27 23.83 -16.66
N GLU A 231 1.28 23.93 -17.99
CA GLU A 231 1.37 25.19 -18.73
C GLU A 231 0.13 26.07 -18.54
N SER A 232 -1.06 25.47 -18.49
CA SER A 232 -2.32 26.20 -18.22
C SER A 232 -2.48 26.63 -16.76
N GLY A 233 -1.70 26.05 -15.84
CA GLY A 233 -1.82 26.26 -14.39
C GLY A 233 -2.99 25.51 -13.75
N GLU A 234 -3.64 24.59 -14.47
CA GLU A 234 -4.64 23.67 -13.90
C GLU A 234 -3.99 22.67 -12.94
N ILE A 235 -2.75 22.26 -13.23
CA ILE A 235 -1.90 21.51 -12.31
C ILE A 235 -0.71 22.39 -11.94
N GLU A 236 -0.43 22.52 -10.65
CA GLU A 236 0.71 23.28 -10.13
C GLU A 236 1.55 22.38 -9.24
N VAL A 237 2.86 22.31 -9.49
CA VAL A 237 3.83 21.64 -8.60
C VAL A 237 4.78 22.69 -8.07
N ALA A 238 4.68 23.01 -6.78
CA ALA A 238 5.41 24.14 -6.21
C ALA A 238 5.85 23.93 -4.76
N PRO A 239 6.96 24.54 -4.32
CA PRO A 239 7.41 24.47 -2.94
C PRO A 239 6.39 25.05 -1.96
N LEU A 240 6.41 24.58 -0.71
CA LEU A 240 5.50 25.03 0.35
C LEU A 240 5.46 26.55 0.55
N ALA A 241 6.58 27.23 0.34
CA ALA A 241 6.68 28.68 0.48
C ALA A 241 5.73 29.46 -0.46
N PHE A 242 5.40 28.90 -1.62
CA PHE A 242 4.54 29.53 -2.64
C PHE A 242 3.06 29.51 -2.24
N MET A 243 2.71 28.82 -1.17
CA MET A 243 1.33 28.71 -0.68
C MET A 243 0.93 29.91 0.19
N ARG A 244 1.90 30.70 0.64
CA ARG A 244 1.66 31.85 1.53
C ARG A 244 0.75 32.88 0.88
N GLY A 245 -0.28 33.31 1.61
CA GLY A 245 -1.20 34.36 1.16
C GLY A 245 -2.22 33.93 0.10
N ARG A 246 -2.28 32.64 -0.25
CA ARG A 246 -3.25 32.11 -1.22
C ARG A 246 -4.52 31.63 -0.53
N THR A 247 -5.62 31.63 -1.27
CA THR A 247 -6.83 30.88 -0.94
C THR A 247 -7.08 29.90 -2.08
N LEU A 248 -7.13 28.61 -1.77
CA LEU A 248 -7.12 27.53 -2.76
C LEU A 248 -8.51 26.92 -2.88
N ALA A 249 -9.44 27.66 -3.47
CA ALA A 249 -10.80 27.20 -3.77
C ALA A 249 -10.84 26.30 -5.01
N ASN A 250 -11.86 25.44 -5.11
CA ASN A 250 -12.10 24.49 -6.19
C ASN A 250 -10.86 23.63 -6.54
N SER A 251 -10.00 23.35 -5.58
CA SER A 251 -8.68 22.75 -5.81
C SER A 251 -8.49 21.50 -4.96
N TYR A 252 -7.82 20.48 -5.52
CA TYR A 252 -7.29 19.37 -4.75
C TYR A 252 -5.82 19.64 -4.41
N ILE A 253 -5.52 19.76 -3.13
CA ILE A 253 -4.24 20.25 -2.63
C ILE A 253 -3.52 19.11 -1.92
N ILE A 254 -2.26 18.87 -2.24
CA ILE A 254 -1.46 17.80 -1.63
C ILE A 254 -0.20 18.40 -1.03
N LEU A 255 0.04 18.14 0.26
CA LEU A 255 1.32 18.39 0.91
C LEU A 255 2.01 17.06 1.16
N ASP A 256 3.07 16.81 0.40
CA ASP A 256 3.91 15.64 0.60
C ASP A 256 5.04 15.91 1.59
N GLU A 257 5.51 14.84 2.25
CA GLU A 257 6.63 14.83 3.19
C GLU A 257 6.45 15.87 4.31
N ALA A 258 5.20 15.94 4.77
CA ALA A 258 4.73 16.94 5.71
C ALA A 258 5.40 16.85 7.09
N GLN A 259 6.05 15.72 7.42
CA GLN A 259 6.84 15.58 8.64
C GLN A 259 7.98 16.60 8.73
N ASN A 260 8.41 17.12 7.57
CA ASN A 260 9.46 18.12 7.45
C ASN A 260 8.93 19.56 7.43
N CYS A 261 7.66 19.77 7.75
CA CYS A 261 7.12 21.10 8.03
C CYS A 261 7.31 21.46 9.51
N THR A 262 7.49 22.74 9.81
CA THR A 262 7.30 23.26 11.17
C THR A 262 5.81 23.45 11.49
N PRO A 263 5.40 23.56 12.77
CA PRO A 263 4.00 23.85 13.14
C PRO A 263 3.46 25.13 12.49
N VAL A 264 4.30 26.16 12.38
CA VAL A 264 3.94 27.43 11.74
C VAL A 264 3.65 27.24 10.25
N GLN A 265 4.50 26.48 9.54
CA GLN A 265 4.29 26.16 8.12
C GLN A 265 3.06 25.28 7.91
N MET A 266 2.85 24.27 8.76
CA MET A 266 1.68 23.40 8.71
C MET A 266 0.39 24.20 8.90
N LYS A 267 0.31 25.03 9.96
CA LYS A 267 -0.83 25.93 10.19
C LYS A 267 -1.05 26.89 9.03
N MET A 268 0.03 27.47 8.49
CA MET A 268 -0.06 28.34 7.31
C MET A 268 -0.71 27.61 6.13
N PHE A 269 -0.28 26.38 5.85
CA PHE A 269 -0.78 25.58 4.74
C PHE A 269 -2.23 25.13 4.92
N LEU A 270 -2.56 24.55 6.08
CA LEU A 270 -3.92 24.07 6.38
C LEU A 270 -4.97 25.18 6.25
N THR A 271 -4.60 26.41 6.63
CA THR A 271 -5.48 27.59 6.50
C THR A 271 -5.57 28.18 5.08
N ARG A 272 -4.96 27.54 4.07
CA ARG A 272 -5.13 27.94 2.65
C ARG A 272 -6.30 27.22 1.98
N LEU A 273 -6.87 26.20 2.61
CA LEU A 273 -8.02 25.46 2.07
C LEU A 273 -9.20 26.42 1.83
N GLY A 274 -9.63 26.54 0.56
CA GLY A 274 -10.76 27.38 0.18
C GLY A 274 -12.05 26.58 -0.04
N GLU A 275 -13.12 27.27 -0.43
CA GLU A 275 -14.42 26.65 -0.76
C GLU A 275 -14.28 25.57 -1.84
N ASN A 276 -15.04 24.48 -1.68
CA ASN A 276 -14.98 23.28 -2.52
C ASN A 276 -13.57 22.69 -2.68
N GLY A 277 -12.63 23.07 -1.80
CA GLY A 277 -11.28 22.55 -1.78
C GLY A 277 -11.24 21.20 -1.07
N ARG A 278 -10.26 20.39 -1.46
CA ARG A 278 -9.87 19.16 -0.76
C ARG A 278 -8.39 19.17 -0.50
N MET A 279 -7.96 18.56 0.59
CA MET A 279 -6.58 18.56 1.00
C MET A 279 -6.13 17.17 1.48
N ALA A 280 -5.03 16.68 0.95
CA ALA A 280 -4.35 15.48 1.44
C ALA A 280 -2.98 15.86 1.99
N ILE A 281 -2.69 15.44 3.22
CA ILE A 281 -1.40 15.65 3.87
C ILE A 281 -0.73 14.29 4.04
N THR A 282 0.42 14.09 3.41
CA THR A 282 1.15 12.82 3.46
C THR A 282 2.48 12.99 4.15
N GLY A 283 2.85 12.03 5.00
CA GLY A 283 4.15 12.06 5.66
C GLY A 283 4.43 10.84 6.55
N ASP A 284 5.66 10.76 7.03
CA ASP A 284 6.11 9.73 7.97
C ASP A 284 6.68 10.40 9.22
N PRO A 285 5.96 10.41 10.36
CA PRO A 285 6.44 11.00 11.61
C PRO A 285 7.76 10.42 12.11
N SER A 286 8.21 9.25 11.63
CA SER A 286 9.48 8.64 12.01
C SER A 286 10.68 9.15 11.20
N GLN A 287 10.45 9.83 10.07
CA GLN A 287 11.49 10.31 9.14
C GLN A 287 11.56 11.85 9.13
N VAL A 288 11.76 12.46 10.31
CA VAL A 288 11.84 13.92 10.44
C VAL A 288 13.25 14.39 10.15
N ASP A 289 13.41 15.17 9.07
CA ASP A 289 14.67 15.74 8.61
C ASP A 289 14.85 17.21 9.06
N LEU A 290 14.08 17.65 10.07
CA LEU A 290 14.19 18.99 10.63
C LEU A 290 15.46 19.13 11.50
N PRO A 291 16.01 20.36 11.63
CA PRO A 291 17.12 20.63 12.54
C PRO A 291 16.86 20.12 13.95
N MET A 292 17.92 19.65 14.61
CA MET A 292 17.82 18.99 15.92
C MET A 292 17.09 19.88 16.93
N GLY A 293 16.00 19.35 17.53
CA GLY A 293 15.18 20.07 18.51
C GLY A 293 13.95 20.79 17.93
N ALA A 294 13.83 20.91 16.60
CA ALA A 294 12.62 21.45 15.98
C ALA A 294 11.45 20.47 16.11
N LYS A 295 10.27 21.00 16.46
CA LYS A 295 9.02 20.22 16.48
C LYS A 295 8.53 19.98 15.05
N SER A 296 8.06 18.78 14.76
CA SER A 296 7.40 18.48 13.49
C SER A 296 5.96 19.01 13.48
N GLY A 297 5.62 19.78 12.44
CA GLY A 297 4.29 20.29 12.20
C GLY A 297 3.27 19.21 11.87
N LEU A 298 3.68 18.09 11.27
CA LEU A 298 2.78 16.95 11.06
C LEU A 298 2.31 16.36 12.39
N ARG A 299 3.24 16.11 13.33
CA ARG A 299 2.89 15.56 14.65
C ARG A 299 1.98 16.51 15.42
N ASP A 300 2.29 17.81 15.39
CA ASP A 300 1.49 18.87 16.02
C ASP A 300 0.06 18.92 15.43
N ALA A 301 -0.08 18.91 14.11
CA ALA A 301 -1.40 18.94 13.46
C ALA A 301 -2.24 17.69 13.74
N LEU A 302 -1.63 16.51 13.78
CA LEU A 302 -2.35 15.26 14.13
C LEU A 302 -2.91 15.30 15.56
N GLU A 303 -2.21 15.96 16.49
CA GLU A 303 -2.68 16.14 17.86
C GLU A 303 -3.78 17.20 17.93
N VAL A 304 -3.55 18.37 17.33
CA VAL A 304 -4.46 19.53 17.37
C VAL A 304 -5.78 19.27 16.63
N LEU A 305 -5.75 18.56 15.51
CA LEU A 305 -6.94 18.31 14.68
C LEU A 305 -7.69 17.02 15.04
N LYS A 306 -7.28 16.35 16.11
CA LYS A 306 -7.93 15.13 16.57
C LYS A 306 -9.40 15.38 16.91
N GLY A 307 -10.31 14.71 16.21
CA GLY A 307 -11.75 14.80 16.43
C GLY A 307 -12.44 15.98 15.75
N VAL A 308 -11.72 16.76 14.93
CA VAL A 308 -12.34 17.82 14.11
C VAL A 308 -13.19 17.18 13.00
N PRO A 309 -14.49 17.51 12.89
CA PRO A 309 -15.33 17.01 11.81
C PRO A 309 -14.77 17.37 10.43
N GLY A 310 -14.90 16.46 9.46
CA GLY A 310 -14.34 16.63 8.11
C GLY A 310 -12.85 16.30 7.96
N VAL A 311 -12.16 16.01 9.08
CA VAL A 311 -10.74 15.60 9.08
C VAL A 311 -10.60 14.08 9.24
N GLY A 312 -9.99 13.45 8.26
CA GLY A 312 -9.60 12.05 8.25
C GLY A 312 -8.17 11.81 8.66
N THR A 313 -7.88 10.68 9.30
CA THR A 313 -6.50 10.21 9.50
C THR A 313 -6.44 8.72 9.25
N VAL A 314 -5.57 8.31 8.33
CA VAL A 314 -5.30 6.91 8.01
C VAL A 314 -3.83 6.62 8.29
N ASN A 315 -3.61 5.68 9.22
CA ASN A 315 -2.28 5.28 9.66
C ASN A 315 -1.86 4.00 8.95
N PHE A 316 -0.85 4.11 8.09
CA PHE A 316 -0.18 3.00 7.44
C PHE A 316 0.90 2.39 8.34
N SER A 317 1.11 1.10 8.16
CA SER A 317 2.12 0.31 8.84
C SER A 317 3.13 -0.29 7.85
N GLU A 318 4.16 -0.96 8.35
CA GLU A 318 5.08 -1.72 7.49
C GLU A 318 4.38 -2.83 6.69
N ALA A 319 3.26 -3.37 7.19
CA ALA A 319 2.48 -4.40 6.49
C ALA A 319 1.81 -3.86 5.20
N ASP A 320 1.66 -2.54 5.09
CA ASP A 320 1.06 -1.86 3.94
C ASP A 320 2.09 -1.51 2.86
N VAL A 321 3.38 -1.79 3.10
CA VAL A 321 4.45 -1.47 2.15
C VAL A 321 4.38 -2.42 0.95
N VAL A 322 4.09 -1.84 -0.21
CA VAL A 322 4.02 -2.60 -1.47
C VAL A 322 5.20 -2.25 -2.34
N ARG A 323 6.27 -3.03 -2.19
CA ARG A 323 7.49 -2.92 -2.99
C ARG A 323 7.68 -4.16 -3.85
N HIS A 324 8.51 -4.02 -4.87
CA HIS A 324 8.94 -5.15 -5.68
C HIS A 324 9.59 -6.23 -4.77
N PRO A 325 9.32 -7.54 -4.98
CA PRO A 325 9.83 -8.60 -4.10
C PRO A 325 11.34 -8.58 -3.88
N LEU A 326 12.11 -8.21 -4.90
CA LEU A 326 13.57 -8.05 -4.80
C LEU A 326 13.95 -6.91 -3.84
N VAL A 327 13.27 -5.77 -3.91
CA VAL A 327 13.54 -4.63 -3.02
C VAL A 327 13.25 -5.02 -1.58
N THR A 328 12.17 -5.76 -1.32
CA THR A 328 11.86 -6.29 0.02
C THR A 328 12.98 -7.22 0.52
N LYS A 329 13.51 -8.10 -0.33
CA LYS A 329 14.66 -8.97 0.02
C LYS A 329 15.92 -8.16 0.32
N ILE A 330 16.22 -7.13 -0.47
CA ILE A 330 17.37 -6.25 -0.27
C ILE A 330 17.23 -5.49 1.06
N VAL A 331 16.10 -4.84 1.32
CA VAL A 331 15.84 -4.11 2.57
C VAL A 331 15.99 -5.05 3.78
N LYS A 332 15.46 -6.28 3.68
CA LYS A 332 15.60 -7.28 4.74
C LYS A 332 17.06 -7.66 4.99
N ALA A 333 17.84 -7.85 3.92
CA ALA A 333 19.27 -8.21 4.03
C ALA A 333 20.09 -7.08 4.71
N TYR A 334 19.87 -5.82 4.32
CA TYR A 334 20.51 -4.67 4.96
C TYR A 334 20.05 -4.52 6.41
N GLY A 335 18.74 -4.66 6.69
CA GLY A 335 18.21 -4.55 8.05
C GLY A 335 18.73 -5.62 9.02
N VAL A 336 19.08 -6.82 8.54
CA VAL A 336 19.80 -7.83 9.36
C VAL A 336 21.21 -7.35 9.68
N ARG A 337 21.97 -6.93 8.65
CA ARG A 337 23.34 -6.44 8.84
C ARG A 337 23.41 -5.25 9.80
N ASP A 338 22.50 -4.29 9.66
CA ASP A 338 22.53 -3.07 10.47
C ASP A 338 22.16 -3.36 11.93
N ARG A 339 21.22 -4.29 12.19
CA ARG A 339 20.97 -4.82 13.55
C ARG A 339 22.20 -5.51 14.13
N ASP A 340 22.83 -6.40 13.36
CA ASP A 340 24.04 -7.10 13.81
C ASP A 340 25.18 -6.11 14.15
N MET A 341 25.30 -5.01 13.40
CA MET A 341 26.27 -3.95 13.72
C MET A 341 25.92 -3.21 15.01
N LEU A 342 24.65 -2.88 15.24
CA LEU A 342 24.19 -2.22 16.46
C LEU A 342 24.40 -3.11 17.69
N ASP A 343 24.10 -4.40 17.59
CA ASP A 343 24.28 -5.36 18.68
C ASP A 343 25.77 -5.52 19.03
N ARG A 344 26.65 -5.66 18.01
CA ARG A 344 28.11 -5.68 18.23
C ARG A 344 28.64 -4.39 18.84
N ALA A 345 28.09 -3.23 18.45
CA ALA A 345 28.47 -1.95 19.04
C ALA A 345 28.02 -1.85 20.51
N ALA A 346 26.83 -2.34 20.85
CA ALA A 346 26.32 -2.41 22.21
C ALA A 346 27.15 -3.36 23.09
N GLU A 347 27.54 -4.52 22.57
CA GLU A 347 28.44 -5.47 23.26
C GLU A 347 29.83 -4.86 23.52
N ARG A 348 30.40 -4.16 22.53
CA ARG A 348 31.67 -3.43 22.71
C ARG A 348 31.56 -2.35 23.78
N ARG A 349 30.47 -1.57 23.80
CA ARG A 349 30.23 -0.56 24.86
C ARG A 349 30.16 -1.19 26.24
N LYS A 350 29.44 -2.30 26.39
CA LYS A 350 29.36 -3.05 27.66
C LYS A 350 30.72 -3.59 28.13
N LYS A 351 31.56 -4.09 27.21
CA LYS A 351 32.93 -4.54 27.56
C LYS A 351 33.79 -3.40 28.07
N VAL A 352 33.82 -2.27 27.36
CA VAL A 352 34.60 -1.08 27.76
C VAL A 352 34.14 -0.53 29.12
N GLU A 353 32.82 -0.55 29.38
CA GLU A 353 32.28 -0.09 30.66
C GLU A 353 32.63 -1.03 31.83
N ASN A 354 32.65 -2.35 31.58
CA ASN A 354 33.08 -3.34 32.57
C ASN A 354 34.59 -3.28 32.86
N GLU A 355 35.43 -3.05 31.85
CA GLU A 355 36.88 -2.88 32.02
C GLU A 355 37.21 -1.63 32.85
N LYS A 356 36.52 -0.50 32.59
CA LYS A 356 36.65 0.72 33.41
C LYS A 356 36.24 0.49 34.87
N LYS A 357 35.11 -0.21 35.10
CA LYS A 357 34.64 -0.54 36.46
C LYS A 357 35.63 -1.43 37.23
N MET A 358 36.34 -2.32 36.55
CA MET A 358 37.39 -3.14 37.16
C MET A 358 38.67 -2.35 37.47
N GLN A 359 39.05 -1.39 36.61
CA GLN A 359 40.19 -0.51 36.88
C GLN A 359 39.92 0.42 38.07
N ASP A 360 38.75 1.04 38.15
CA ASP A 360 38.36 1.92 39.26
C ASP A 360 38.25 1.19 40.61
N GLN A 361 38.05 -0.14 40.60
CA GLN A 361 38.05 -0.98 41.80
C GLN A 361 39.45 -1.41 42.26
N ASN A 362 40.43 -1.48 41.36
CA ASN A 362 41.81 -1.81 41.69
C ASN A 362 42.64 -0.59 42.14
N GLU A 363 42.16 0.62 41.88
CA GLU A 363 42.80 1.88 42.30
C GLU A 363 42.28 2.43 43.65
N ARG A 364 41.37 1.71 44.32
CA ARG A 364 40.92 1.97 45.70
C ARG A 364 41.43 0.90 46.63
#